data_AF-A0A4Y6PTD8-F1
#
_entry.id   AF-A0A4Y6PTD8-F1
#
_cell.length_a   1.000
_cell.length_b   1.000
_cell.length_c   1.000
_cell.angle_alpha   90.00
_cell.angle_beta   90.00
_cell.angle_gamma   90.00
#
_symmetry.space_group_name_H-M   'P 1'
#
loop_
_entity.id
_entity.type
_entity.pdbx_description
1 polymer ?
#
loop_
_entity_poly.entity_id
_entity_poly.type
_entity_poly.pdbx_seq_one_letter_code
_entity_poly.pdbx_strand_id
1 'polypeptide(L)'
;MSVQARPRRSLVRALMFAMLGFGLIVGLGMPFFSYLVLESEKAFSPSFIGLSVLAGLQVGSANFILFRMVISRQTRRMAKEIDEVIERLGEVDEARRELLEDSSPFEVTTSDDLGRIARGCNALYAATVDRLRTEWARQDALSELGDTTNLDELSRRLLSTLERVSEAGRHPSTR
;
A
#
# COMPACT_ATOMS: atom_id res chain seq x y z
N MET A 1 14.45 -1.61 13.22
CA MET A 1 13.29 -2.42 13.67
C MET A 1 12.69 -3.11 12.46
N SER A 2 12.95 -4.40 12.26
CA SER A 2 12.39 -5.17 11.15
C SER A 2 10.98 -5.63 11.49
N VAL A 3 9.98 -5.10 10.80
CA VAL A 3 8.59 -5.56 10.92
C VAL A 3 8.49 -6.94 10.28
N GLN A 4 8.56 -8.00 11.08
CA GLN A 4 8.23 -9.35 10.62
C GLN A 4 6.72 -9.45 10.42
N ALA A 5 6.26 -9.25 9.18
CA ALA A 5 4.90 -9.56 8.78
C ALA A 5 4.71 -11.08 8.74
N ARG A 6 4.11 -11.66 9.79
CA ARG A 6 3.71 -13.07 9.81
C ARG A 6 2.66 -13.27 8.71
N PRO A 7 2.87 -14.18 7.73
CA PRO A 7 1.89 -14.37 6.67
C PRO A 7 0.60 -14.94 7.27
N ARG A 8 -0.43 -14.09 7.39
CA ARG A 8 -1.79 -14.54 7.71
C ARG A 8 -2.29 -15.47 6.61
N ARG A 9 -3.20 -16.39 6.95
CA ARG A 9 -3.82 -17.33 6.01
C ARG A 9 -4.24 -16.59 4.74
N SER A 10 -3.91 -17.14 3.58
CA SER A 10 -4.25 -16.55 2.29
C SER A 10 -5.76 -16.31 2.21
N LEU A 11 -6.14 -15.04 2.09
CA LEU A 11 -7.54 -14.60 1.95
C LEU A 11 -8.22 -15.30 0.76
N VAL A 12 -7.47 -15.55 -0.31
CA VAL A 12 -7.91 -16.32 -1.47
C VAL A 12 -8.30 -17.75 -1.11
N ARG A 13 -7.52 -18.42 -0.24
CA ARG A 13 -7.87 -19.77 0.23
C ARG A 13 -9.14 -19.76 1.08
N ALA A 14 -9.27 -18.79 1.98
CA ALA A 14 -10.47 -18.67 2.80
C ALA A 14 -11.73 -18.47 1.94
N LEU A 15 -11.63 -17.60 0.93
CA LEU A 15 -12.72 -17.36 0.00
C LEU A 15 -13.04 -18.58 -0.88
N MET A 16 -12.01 -19.32 -1.32
CA MET A 16 -12.19 -20.57 -2.06
C MET A 16 -13.03 -21.57 -1.26
N PHE A 17 -12.68 -21.80 0.01
CA PHE A 17 -13.45 -22.70 0.89
C PHE A 17 -14.86 -22.18 1.16
N ALA A 18 -15.05 -20.87 1.29
CA ALA A 18 -16.38 -20.28 1.46
C ALA A 18 -17.27 -20.49 0.23
N MET A 19 -16.74 -20.28 -0.99
CA MET A 19 -17.50 -20.46 -2.23
C MET A 19 -17.80 -21.93 -2.54
N LEU A 20 -16.85 -22.84 -2.30
CA LEU A 20 -17.12 -24.27 -2.40
C LEU A 20 -18.14 -24.73 -1.36
N GLY A 21 -18.01 -24.27 -0.10
CA GLY A 21 -18.95 -24.58 0.96
C GLY A 21 -20.37 -24.10 0.63
N PHE A 22 -20.49 -22.88 0.09
CA PHE A 22 -21.76 -22.37 -0.40
C PHE A 22 -22.34 -23.23 -1.53
N GLY A 23 -21.54 -23.58 -2.54
CA GLY A 23 -21.97 -24.47 -3.63
C GLY A 23 -22.43 -25.83 -3.13
N LEU A 24 -21.74 -26.40 -2.12
CA LEU A 24 -22.13 -27.66 -1.48
C LEU A 24 -23.44 -27.53 -0.71
N ILE A 25 -23.63 -26.47 0.08
CA ILE A 25 -24.87 -26.20 0.82
C ILE A 25 -26.06 -26.07 -0.15
N VAL A 26 -25.88 -25.33 -1.24
CA VAL A 26 -26.90 -25.17 -2.27
C VAL A 26 -27.19 -26.51 -2.97
N GLY A 27 -26.16 -27.25 -3.35
CA GLY A 27 -26.30 -28.56 -3.98
C GLY A 27 -27.00 -29.59 -3.09
N LEU A 28 -26.77 -29.55 -1.78
CA LEU A 28 -27.43 -30.42 -0.80
C LEU A 28 -28.85 -29.96 -0.43
N GLY A 29 -29.14 -28.66 -0.54
CA GLY A 29 -30.48 -28.10 -0.35
C GLY A 29 -31.41 -28.32 -1.54
N MET A 30 -30.88 -28.42 -2.76
CA MET A 30 -31.65 -28.61 -4.00
C MET A 30 -32.62 -29.82 -3.98
N PRO A 31 -32.21 -31.00 -3.49
CA PRO A 31 -33.12 -32.14 -3.31
C PRO A 31 -34.31 -31.83 -2.40
N PHE A 32 -34.11 -31.08 -1.32
CA PHE A 32 -35.19 -30.70 -0.41
C PHE A 32 -36.19 -29.75 -1.08
N PHE A 33 -35.70 -28.77 -1.84
CA PHE A 33 -36.56 -27.90 -2.65
C PHE A 33 -37.31 -28.67 -3.75
N SER A 34 -36.63 -29.62 -4.41
CA SER A 34 -37.25 -30.45 -5.44
C SER A 34 -38.35 -31.34 -4.87
N TYR A 35 -38.17 -31.88 -3.66
CA TYR A 35 -39.21 -32.62 -2.95
C TYR A 35 -40.42 -31.73 -2.62
N LEU A 36 -40.18 -30.51 -2.13
CA LEU A 36 -41.25 -29.57 -1.78
C LEU A 36 -42.07 -29.11 -3.00
N VAL A 37 -41.45 -28.98 -4.19
CA VAL A 37 -42.11 -28.47 -5.40
C VAL A 37 -42.70 -29.57 -6.27
N LEU A 38 -42.00 -30.71 -6.43
CA LEU A 38 -42.44 -31.78 -7.33
C LEU A 38 -43.18 -32.93 -6.61
N GLU A 39 -43.25 -32.91 -5.27
CA GLU A 39 -43.83 -33.98 -4.43
C GLU A 39 -43.35 -35.39 -4.83
N SER A 40 -42.13 -35.48 -5.38
CA SER A 40 -41.62 -36.70 -5.97
C SER A 40 -40.60 -37.34 -5.05
N GLU A 41 -40.86 -38.58 -4.64
CA GLU A 41 -39.89 -39.42 -3.90
C GLU A 41 -38.58 -39.62 -4.67
N LYS A 42 -38.59 -39.42 -6.00
CA LYS A 42 -37.37 -39.46 -6.83
C LYS A 42 -36.37 -38.35 -6.47
N ALA A 43 -36.78 -37.29 -5.79
CA ALA A 43 -35.90 -36.21 -5.34
C ALA A 43 -34.86 -36.70 -4.32
N PHE A 44 -35.16 -37.76 -3.54
CA PHE A 44 -34.22 -38.38 -2.60
C PHE A 44 -33.42 -39.53 -3.21
N SER A 45 -33.50 -39.74 -4.54
CA SER A 45 -32.69 -40.76 -5.19
C SER A 45 -31.20 -40.43 -5.02
N PRO A 46 -30.34 -41.40 -4.68
CA PRO A 46 -28.90 -41.19 -4.53
C PRO A 46 -28.25 -40.59 -5.79
N SER A 47 -28.77 -40.91 -6.98
CA SER A 47 -28.31 -40.34 -8.25
C SER A 47 -28.67 -38.86 -8.38
N PHE A 48 -29.88 -38.47 -7.95
CA PHE A 48 -30.33 -37.08 -7.99
C PHE A 48 -29.55 -36.21 -6.99
N ILE A 49 -29.32 -36.72 -5.78
CA ILE A 49 -28.48 -36.05 -4.77
C ILE A 49 -27.05 -35.91 -5.30
N GLY A 50 -26.49 -36.97 -5.87
CA GLY A 50 -25.16 -36.95 -6.47
C GLY A 50 -25.02 -35.88 -7.55
N LEU A 51 -25.96 -35.83 -8.49
CA LEU A 51 -25.99 -34.82 -9.56
C LEU A 51 -26.18 -33.40 -9.01
N SER A 52 -27.03 -33.21 -8.01
CA SER A 52 -27.30 -31.91 -7.39
C SER A 52 -26.08 -31.35 -6.66
N VAL A 53 -25.37 -32.21 -5.92
CA VAL A 53 -24.10 -31.85 -5.27
C VAL A 53 -23.04 -31.51 -6.31
N LEU A 54 -22.94 -32.29 -7.38
CA LEU A 54 -21.96 -32.05 -8.45
C LEU A 54 -22.22 -30.72 -9.17
N ALA A 55 -23.49 -30.42 -9.47
CA ALA A 55 -23.91 -29.15 -10.03
C ALA A 55 -23.62 -27.97 -9.08
N GLY A 56 -23.94 -28.10 -7.79
CA GLY A 56 -23.62 -27.10 -6.78
C GLY A 56 -22.12 -26.82 -6.66
N LEU A 57 -21.31 -27.87 -6.71
CA LEU A 57 -19.85 -27.77 -6.70
C LEU A 57 -19.28 -27.11 -7.97
N GLN A 58 -19.83 -27.43 -9.14
CA GLN A 58 -19.47 -26.78 -10.40
C GLN A 58 -19.78 -25.28 -10.37
N VAL A 59 -20.97 -24.90 -9.90
CA VAL A 59 -21.37 -23.49 -9.78
C VAL A 59 -20.46 -22.75 -8.78
N GLY A 60 -20.20 -23.35 -7.61
CA GLY A 60 -19.27 -22.78 -6.63
C GLY A 60 -17.86 -22.59 -7.18
N SER A 61 -17.37 -23.56 -7.96
CA SER A 61 -16.05 -23.49 -8.61
C SER A 61 -15.99 -22.44 -9.71
N ALA A 62 -17.01 -22.35 -10.56
CA ALA A 62 -17.12 -21.34 -11.60
C ALA A 62 -17.14 -19.92 -11.00
N ASN A 63 -17.90 -19.72 -9.91
CA ASN A 63 -17.93 -18.45 -9.19
C ASN A 63 -16.55 -18.07 -8.64
N PHE A 64 -15.82 -19.03 -8.07
CA PHE A 64 -14.46 -18.79 -7.59
C PHE A 64 -13.49 -18.38 -8.72
N ILE A 65 -13.56 -19.06 -9.87
CA ILE A 65 -12.71 -18.74 -11.02
C ILE A 65 -13.01 -17.33 -11.53
N LEU A 66 -14.29 -16.97 -11.65
CA LEU A 66 -14.71 -15.64 -12.10
C LEU A 66 -14.21 -14.56 -11.13
N PHE A 67 -14.44 -14.73 -9.84
CA PHE A 67 -13.97 -13.80 -8.81
C PHE A 67 -12.44 -13.65 -8.87
N ARG A 68 -11.72 -14.77 -8.95
CA ARG A 68 -10.25 -14.75 -9.02
C ARG A 68 -9.76 -14.05 -10.27
N MET A 69 -10.42 -14.23 -11.42
CA MET A 69 -10.07 -13.55 -12.65
C MET A 69 -10.25 -12.03 -12.56
N VAL A 70 -11.35 -11.57 -11.97
CA VAL A 70 -11.64 -10.13 -11.82
C VAL A 70 -10.67 -9.48 -10.83
N ILE A 71 -10.54 -10.04 -9.63
CA ILE A 71 -9.76 -9.41 -8.56
C ILE A 71 -8.26 -9.57 -8.76
N SER A 72 -7.79 -10.72 -9.27
CA SER A 72 -6.35 -10.90 -9.47
C SER A 72 -5.76 -9.91 -10.48
N ARG A 73 -6.53 -9.50 -11.50
CA ARG A 73 -6.10 -8.48 -12.47
C ARG A 73 -5.90 -7.14 -11.79
N GLN A 74 -6.87 -6.71 -10.98
CA GLN A 74 -6.83 -5.42 -10.33
C GLN A 74 -5.76 -5.36 -9.22
N THR A 75 -5.65 -6.40 -8.40
CA THR A 75 -4.60 -6.46 -7.36
C THR A 75 -3.20 -6.52 -7.97
N ARG A 76 -3.00 -7.21 -9.10
CA ARG A 76 -1.70 -7.22 -9.80
C ARG A 76 -1.33 -5.87 -10.39
N ARG A 77 -2.29 -5.11 -10.92
CA ARG A 77 -2.05 -3.75 -11.41
C ARG A 77 -1.58 -2.84 -10.28
N MET A 78 -2.31 -2.82 -9.16
CA MET A 78 -1.92 -2.04 -7.99
C MET A 78 -0.56 -2.45 -7.42
N ALA A 79 -0.26 -3.75 -7.37
CA ALA A 79 1.04 -4.22 -6.91
C ALA A 79 2.17 -3.73 -7.83
N LYS A 80 2.00 -3.83 -9.15
CA LYS A 80 2.99 -3.36 -10.14
C LYS A 80 3.23 -1.85 -10.03
N GLU A 81 2.16 -1.07 -9.90
CA GLU A 81 2.25 0.38 -9.72
C GLU A 81 2.99 0.76 -8.43
N ILE A 82 2.70 0.08 -7.31
CA ILE A 82 3.41 0.29 -6.04
C ILE A 82 4.89 -0.08 -6.17
N ASP A 83 5.21 -1.22 -6.79
CA ASP A 83 6.59 -1.65 -7.00
C ASP A 83 7.37 -0.64 -7.87
N GLU A 84 6.75 -0.11 -8.93
CA GLU A 84 7.35 0.94 -9.77
C GLU A 84 7.64 2.23 -8.98
N VAL A 85 6.78 2.62 -8.03
CA VAL A 85 7.04 3.78 -7.17
C VAL A 85 8.13 3.50 -6.14
N ILE A 86 8.18 2.29 -5.56
CA ILE A 86 9.24 1.90 -4.62
C ILE A 86 10.59 1.87 -5.33
N GLU A 87 10.67 1.33 -6.56
CA GLU A 87 11.89 1.30 -7.36
C GLU A 87 12.39 2.72 -7.65
N ARG A 88 11.49 3.62 -8.05
CA ARG A 88 11.82 5.06 -8.23
C ARG A 88 12.30 5.75 -6.95
N LEU A 89 11.76 5.36 -5.79
CA LEU A 89 12.15 5.89 -4.48
C LEU A 89 13.45 5.27 -3.93
N GLY A 90 13.87 4.10 -4.41
CA GLY A 90 15.07 3.40 -3.93
C GLY A 90 16.38 3.88 -4.59
N GLU A 91 16.29 4.45 -5.79
CA GLU A 91 17.42 4.96 -6.57
C GLU A 91 17.60 6.48 -6.40
N VAL A 92 17.76 6.94 -5.16
CA VAL A 92 17.98 8.37 -4.88
C VAL A 92 19.46 8.70 -5.00
N ASP A 93 19.81 9.41 -6.07
CA ASP A 93 21.07 10.12 -6.26
C ASP A 93 20.75 11.51 -6.85
N GLU A 94 21.70 12.44 -6.74
CA GLU A 94 21.52 13.89 -6.97
C GLU A 94 20.97 14.27 -8.36
N ALA A 95 21.05 13.37 -9.35
CA ALA A 95 20.56 13.55 -10.71
C ALA A 95 19.02 13.58 -10.85
N ARG A 96 18.25 13.28 -9.80
CA ARG A 96 16.81 12.94 -9.92
C ARG A 96 15.79 14.00 -9.48
N ARG A 97 16.17 15.27 -9.31
CA ARG A 97 15.21 16.38 -9.06
C ARG A 97 14.11 16.43 -10.13
N GLU A 98 14.47 16.12 -11.37
CA GLU A 98 13.61 16.10 -12.56
C GLU A 98 12.62 14.92 -12.59
N LEU A 99 12.99 13.75 -12.05
CA LEU A 99 12.13 12.56 -12.01
C LEU A 99 10.99 12.65 -10.97
N LEU A 100 11.13 13.51 -9.96
CA LEU A 100 10.05 13.82 -9.02
C LEU A 100 9.10 14.91 -9.54
N GLU A 101 9.48 15.66 -10.58
CA GLU A 101 8.58 16.61 -11.24
C GLU A 101 7.70 15.92 -12.29
N ASP A 102 8.21 14.88 -12.96
CA ASP A 102 7.48 14.13 -14.00
C ASP A 102 6.63 12.95 -13.47
N SER A 103 6.67 12.69 -12.16
CA SER A 103 5.95 11.57 -11.57
C SER A 103 4.45 11.89 -11.37
N SER A 104 3.61 11.42 -12.29
CA SER A 104 2.16 11.48 -12.15
C SER A 104 1.65 10.51 -11.07
N PRO A 105 0.69 10.92 -10.22
CA PRO A 105 0.08 10.02 -9.23
C PRO A 105 -0.63 8.82 -9.89
N PHE A 106 -0.82 7.73 -9.11
CA PHE A 106 -1.54 6.55 -9.56
C PHE A 106 -2.94 6.91 -10.06
N GLU A 107 -3.36 6.34 -11.19
CA GLU A 107 -4.71 6.50 -11.70
C GLU A 107 -5.69 5.69 -10.83
N VAL A 108 -6.56 6.40 -10.11
CA VAL A 108 -7.55 5.74 -9.25
C VAL A 108 -8.80 5.42 -10.06
N THR A 109 -8.83 4.24 -10.67
CA THR A 109 -9.96 3.82 -11.53
C THR A 109 -11.16 3.27 -10.76
N THR A 110 -11.03 2.94 -9.47
CA THR A 110 -12.12 2.32 -8.68
C THR A 110 -12.49 3.09 -7.41
N SER A 111 -13.76 3.02 -7.02
CA SER A 111 -14.32 3.71 -5.85
C SER A 111 -14.38 2.85 -4.58
N ASP A 112 -14.06 1.57 -4.71
CA ASP A 112 -14.12 0.55 -3.67
C ASP A 112 -12.93 0.62 -2.69
N ASP A 113 -12.82 -0.38 -1.80
CA ASP A 113 -11.73 -0.49 -0.84
C ASP A 113 -10.34 -0.49 -1.51
N LEU A 114 -10.22 -1.04 -2.72
CA LEU A 114 -9.01 -0.98 -3.53
C LEU A 114 -8.71 0.46 -3.92
N GLY A 115 -9.71 1.21 -4.36
CA GLY A 115 -9.60 2.65 -4.62
C GLY A 115 -9.16 3.46 -3.40
N ARG A 116 -9.66 3.10 -2.21
CA ARG A 116 -9.24 3.75 -0.94
C ARG A 116 -7.76 3.46 -0.64
N ILE A 117 -7.29 2.24 -0.87
CA ILE A 117 -5.87 1.88 -0.72
C ILE A 117 -5.02 2.67 -1.70
N ALA A 118 -5.40 2.73 -2.98
CA ALA A 118 -4.68 3.50 -4.00
C ALA A 118 -4.57 4.99 -3.64
N ARG A 119 -5.66 5.61 -3.16
CA ARG A 119 -5.62 6.99 -2.65
C ARG A 119 -4.69 7.15 -1.45
N GLY A 120 -4.67 6.18 -0.53
CA GLY A 120 -3.76 6.16 0.61
C GLY A 120 -2.29 6.09 0.18
N CYS A 121 -1.97 5.24 -0.81
CA CYS A 121 -0.63 5.15 -1.40
C CYS A 121 -0.24 6.45 -2.10
N ASN A 122 -1.14 7.06 -2.87
CA ASN A 122 -0.91 8.38 -3.48
C ASN A 122 -0.63 9.46 -2.43
N ALA A 123 -1.40 9.48 -1.33
CA ALA A 123 -1.17 10.42 -0.24
C ALA A 123 0.18 10.22 0.45
N LEU A 124 0.59 8.96 0.66
CA LEU A 124 1.89 8.62 1.24
C LEU A 124 3.04 9.01 0.30
N TYR A 125 2.88 8.76 -1.00
CA TYR A 125 3.84 9.17 -2.02
C TYR A 125 4.00 10.69 -2.00
N ALA A 126 2.91 11.45 -2.09
CA ALA A 126 2.93 12.90 -2.05
C ALA A 126 3.61 13.44 -0.78
N ALA A 127 3.29 12.90 0.39
CA ALA A 127 3.91 13.30 1.65
C ALA A 127 5.42 12.97 1.71
N THR A 128 5.85 11.88 1.08
CA THR A 128 7.26 11.49 1.00
C THR A 128 8.03 12.45 0.09
N VAL A 129 7.49 12.74 -1.10
CA VAL A 129 8.06 13.72 -2.04
C VAL A 129 8.19 15.09 -1.40
N ASP A 130 7.18 15.55 -0.67
CA ASP A 130 7.20 16.84 0.03
C ASP A 130 8.32 16.92 1.08
N ARG A 131 8.54 15.85 1.84
CA ARG A 131 9.66 15.76 2.80
C ARG A 131 11.02 15.77 2.12
N LEU A 132 11.20 15.01 1.03
CA LEU A 132 12.45 15.00 0.26
C LEU A 132 12.77 16.39 -0.29
N ARG A 133 11.78 17.08 -0.87
CA ARG A 133 11.94 18.46 -1.35
C ARG A 133 12.40 19.42 -0.26
N THR A 134 11.85 19.27 0.95
CA THR A 134 12.24 20.08 2.10
C THR A 134 13.68 19.82 2.53
N GLU A 135 14.10 18.56 2.59
CA GLU A 135 15.48 18.21 2.96
C GLU A 135 16.48 18.71 1.91
N TRP A 136 16.16 18.58 0.62
CA TRP A 136 17.02 19.09 -0.46
C TRP A 136 17.13 20.61 -0.44
N ALA A 137 16.02 21.33 -0.23
CA ALA A 137 16.08 22.79 -0.07
C ALA A 137 16.97 23.20 1.12
N ARG A 138 17.00 22.39 2.18
CA ARG A 138 17.87 22.60 3.34
C ARG A 138 19.35 22.34 3.00
N GLN A 139 19.65 21.26 2.29
CA GLN A 139 21.00 20.94 1.83
C GLN A 139 21.53 21.98 0.85
N ASP A 140 20.71 22.42 -0.12
CA ASP A 140 21.07 23.47 -1.07
C ASP A 140 21.42 24.77 -0.34
N ALA A 141 20.59 25.22 0.61
CA ALA A 141 20.86 26.42 1.39
C ALA A 141 22.15 26.31 2.24
N LEU A 142 22.44 25.13 2.79
CA LEU A 142 23.67 24.88 3.54
C LEU A 142 24.90 24.87 2.61
N SER A 143 24.78 24.31 1.41
CA SER A 143 25.84 24.32 0.40
C SER A 143 26.11 25.74 -0.12
N GLU A 144 25.07 26.52 -0.39
CA GLU A 144 25.18 27.92 -0.81
C GLU A 144 25.82 28.79 0.28
N LEU A 145 25.46 28.60 1.55
CA LEU A 145 26.15 29.23 2.68
C LEU A 145 27.61 28.77 2.80
N GLY A 146 27.90 27.49 2.55
CA GLY A 146 29.26 26.96 2.56
C GLY A 146 30.15 27.54 1.44
N ASP A 147 29.56 27.79 0.26
CA ASP A 147 30.27 28.27 -0.93
C ASP A 147 30.44 29.81 -0.92
N THR A 148 29.45 30.54 -0.38
CA THR A 148 29.49 32.01 -0.26
C THR A 148 30.29 32.51 0.93
N THR A 149 30.57 31.64 1.91
CA THR A 149 31.30 32.04 3.10
C THR A 149 32.68 31.42 3.11
N ASN A 150 33.67 32.20 2.67
CA ASN A 150 35.08 31.95 2.94
C ASN A 150 35.21 31.56 4.42
N LEU A 151 35.63 30.32 4.70
CA LEU A 151 35.61 29.71 6.04
C LEU A 151 36.25 30.63 7.11
N ASP A 152 37.20 31.45 6.67
CA ASP A 152 37.85 32.51 7.45
C ASP A 152 36.91 33.59 7.98
N GLU A 153 35.89 34.01 7.22
CA GLU A 153 34.93 35.05 7.62
C GLU A 153 33.96 34.53 8.69
N LEU A 154 33.47 33.28 8.57
CA LEU A 154 32.67 32.63 9.63
C LEU A 154 33.48 32.43 10.90
N SER A 155 34.73 31.97 10.77
CA SER A 155 35.60 31.74 11.92
C SER A 155 35.89 33.06 12.65
N ARG A 156 36.14 34.16 11.93
CA ARG A 156 36.33 35.50 12.52
C ARG A 156 35.06 36.05 13.17
N ARG A 157 33.89 35.83 12.58
CA ARG A 157 32.60 36.27 13.16
C ARG A 157 32.22 35.47 14.42
N LEU A 158 32.46 34.17 14.42
CA LEU A 158 32.26 33.34 15.61
C LEU A 158 33.26 33.70 16.71
N LEU A 159 34.54 33.91 16.38
CA LEU A 159 35.56 34.32 17.36
C LEU A 159 35.22 35.67 17.98
N SER A 160 34.88 36.67 17.17
CA SER A 160 34.52 38.01 17.67
C SER A 160 33.24 38.01 18.51
N THR A 161 32.30 37.12 18.23
CA THR A 161 31.10 36.96 19.06
C THR A 161 31.44 36.28 20.39
N LEU A 162 32.29 35.26 20.38
CA LEU A 162 32.77 34.59 21.59
C LEU A 162 33.66 35.50 22.46
N GLU A 163 34.49 36.35 21.85
CA GLU A 163 35.27 37.36 22.57
C GLU A 163 34.37 38.39 23.23
N ARG A 164 33.36 38.91 22.52
CA ARG A 164 32.40 39.86 23.10
C ARG A 164 31.58 39.26 24.24
N VAL A 165 31.20 37.99 24.14
CA VAL A 165 30.51 37.27 25.22
C VAL A 165 31.45 36.97 26.39
N SER A 166 32.72 36.66 26.11
CA SER A 166 33.76 36.46 27.12
C SER A 166 34.08 37.76 27.87
N GLU A 167 34.15 38.90 27.17
CA GLU A 167 34.36 40.23 27.77
C GLU A 167 33.14 40.68 28.57
N ALA A 168 31.92 40.46 28.06
CA ALA A 168 30.68 40.73 28.79
C ALA A 168 30.55 39.86 30.05
N GLY A 169 31.11 38.64 30.04
CA GLY A 169 31.19 37.76 31.20
C GLY A 169 32.35 38.07 32.17
N ARG A 170 33.33 38.88 31.77
CA ARG A 170 34.54 39.21 32.57
C ARG A 170 34.43 40.50 33.38
N HIS A 171 33.30 41.20 33.30
CA HIS A 171 32.92 42.22 34.28
C HIS A 171 31.92 41.62 35.30
N PRO A 172 32.38 40.88 36.33
CA PRO A 172 31.56 40.67 37.50
C PRO A 172 31.38 42.02 38.19
N SER A 173 30.11 42.41 38.31
CA SER A 173 29.59 43.36 39.29
C SER A 173 30.50 43.47 40.52
N THR A 174 31.30 44.52 40.58
CA THR A 174 31.74 45.09 41.86
C THR A 174 30.49 45.59 42.57
N ARG A 175 29.97 44.74 43.46
CA ARG A 175 29.12 45.14 44.57
C ARG A 175 29.78 44.68 45.85
#